data_AF-A0A9W4UBZ9-F1
#
_entry.id   AF-A0A9W4UBZ9-F1
#
_cell.length_a   1.000
_cell.length_b   1.000
_cell.length_c   1.000
_cell.angle_alpha   90.00
_cell.angle_beta   90.00
_cell.angle_gamma   90.00
#
_symmetry.space_group_name_H-M   'P 1'
#
loop_
_entity.id
_entity.type
_entity.pdbx_description
1 polymer ?
#
loop_
_entity_poly.entity_id
_entity_poly.type
_entity_poly.pdbx_seq_one_letter_code
_entity_poly.pdbx_strand_id
1 'polypeptide(L)'
;MKSSVQIVAVAGMAASLVSAASIPQISPNINVFKRAPSDLFIPANTLSTNCISIGFLPCEGEAPELCPRYTMSQINDKLGSKAGTYGWYAQITEKGFDGSQLLAVKEDVKKSGAVFVASVMPSINFDKVTVEVAKQVGAVMKKFTDEGVAVWLRFGHEMNYYATSGVYHGTPSAFQTAWKTIHTYACAPNPRVKCFWSPNRNDDVSQLAQYWPGKQYVDIVGIDAYPGSGEDVTSISLFDKMYGKFYNTYAKANSLPFVIGETGADDARKEAWLKTVTSSEVKKKYPDYVAMMWFEFKKRENGGVTDFRVVMKDDKLSQTKEILLAGGNQGCAAGGGGGNGTEVGKGEKTGGGKSS
;
A
#
# COMPACT_ATOMS: atom_id res chain seq x y z
N MET A 1 -7.00 -64.41 3.84
CA MET A 1 -6.25 -64.60 5.10
C MET A 1 -4.93 -65.29 4.79
N LYS A 2 -3.87 -64.89 5.52
CA LYS A 2 -2.45 -65.31 5.45
C LYS A 2 -1.60 -64.60 4.38
N SER A 3 -0.63 -63.81 4.83
CA SER A 3 0.77 -64.23 4.72
C SER A 3 1.66 -63.51 5.73
N SER A 4 2.71 -64.21 6.13
CA SER A 4 3.57 -63.99 7.28
C SER A 4 4.87 -63.26 6.92
N VAL A 5 5.48 -62.71 7.95
CA VAL A 5 6.81 -62.07 8.07
C VAL A 5 7.97 -62.98 7.63
N GLN A 6 9.03 -62.40 7.06
CA GLN A 6 10.42 -62.78 7.33
C GLN A 6 11.34 -61.54 7.46
N ILE A 7 12.25 -61.64 8.43
CA ILE A 7 13.28 -60.67 8.86
C ILE A 7 14.64 -61.12 8.29
N VAL A 8 15.66 -60.25 8.42
CA VAL A 8 17.13 -60.44 8.44
C VAL A 8 17.80 -59.85 7.17
N ALA A 9 18.86 -59.04 7.17
CA ALA A 9 19.82 -58.54 8.17
C ALA A 9 20.42 -57.19 7.72
N VAL A 10 21.06 -56.52 8.68
CA VAL A 10 21.83 -55.27 8.58
C VAL A 10 23.27 -55.51 8.11
N ALA A 11 23.74 -54.69 7.17
CA ALA A 11 25.14 -54.27 6.98
C ALA A 11 25.06 -52.87 6.32
N GLY A 12 25.62 -51.78 6.83
CA GLY A 12 26.99 -51.60 7.30
C GLY A 12 27.75 -50.77 6.27
N MET A 13 27.47 -49.47 6.16
CA MET A 13 28.30 -48.53 5.39
C MET A 13 28.45 -47.21 6.15
N ALA A 14 29.71 -46.87 6.41
CA ALA A 14 30.16 -45.71 7.14
C ALA A 14 29.78 -44.41 6.42
N ALA A 15 29.10 -43.52 7.14
CA ALA A 15 28.89 -42.15 6.70
C ALA A 15 30.18 -41.34 6.98
N SER A 16 30.87 -40.97 5.91
CA SER A 16 31.92 -39.96 5.93
C SER A 16 31.32 -38.62 6.39
N LEU A 17 31.78 -38.13 7.54
CA LEU A 17 31.50 -36.79 8.06
C LEU A 17 32.07 -35.75 7.09
N VAL A 18 31.23 -35.20 6.22
CA VAL A 18 31.54 -33.95 5.52
C VAL A 18 31.20 -32.83 6.50
N SER A 19 32.22 -32.11 6.97
CA SER A 19 32.05 -30.90 7.75
C SER A 19 31.15 -29.92 6.98
N ALA A 20 29.93 -29.73 7.46
CA ALA A 20 29.08 -28.65 7.00
C ALA A 20 29.78 -27.33 7.38
N ALA A 21 30.39 -26.67 6.40
CA ALA A 21 30.84 -25.31 6.56
C ALA A 21 29.60 -24.46 6.89
N SER A 22 29.54 -23.98 8.13
CA SER A 22 28.49 -23.10 8.61
C SER A 22 28.38 -21.88 7.70
N ILE A 23 27.29 -21.80 6.93
CA ILE A 23 26.92 -20.58 6.23
C ILE A 23 26.73 -19.52 7.32
N PRO A 24 27.45 -18.39 7.31
CA PRO A 24 27.25 -17.36 8.31
C PRO A 24 25.81 -16.88 8.21
N GLN A 25 25.03 -17.16 9.26
CA GLN A 25 23.75 -16.51 9.50
C GLN A 25 24.05 -15.02 9.69
N ILE A 26 23.94 -14.26 8.60
CA ILE A 26 23.87 -12.81 8.68
C ILE A 26 22.51 -12.52 9.31
N SER A 27 22.47 -12.47 10.63
CA SER A 27 21.37 -11.86 11.35
C SER A 27 21.30 -10.40 10.91
N PRO A 28 20.25 -9.96 10.19
CA PRO A 28 20.13 -8.55 9.87
C PRO A 28 20.07 -7.79 11.20
N ASN A 29 20.92 -6.78 11.33
CA ASN A 29 20.95 -5.91 12.48
C ASN A 29 19.73 -4.97 12.39
N ILE A 30 18.55 -5.52 12.67
CA ILE A 30 17.29 -4.77 12.56
C ILE A 30 17.14 -3.94 13.83
N ASN A 31 17.74 -2.75 13.84
CA ASN A 31 17.26 -1.68 14.70
C ASN A 31 15.85 -1.30 14.22
N VAL A 32 14.84 -2.04 14.69
CA VAL A 32 13.42 -1.77 14.45
C VAL A 32 13.07 -0.51 15.25
N PHE A 33 13.36 0.67 14.68
CA PHE A 33 12.71 1.89 15.12
C PHE A 33 11.20 1.71 14.90
N LYS A 34 10.42 2.15 15.90
CA LYS A 34 8.96 2.21 15.89
C LYS A 34 8.51 2.94 14.60
N ARG A 35 7.89 2.21 13.66
CA ARG A 35 7.38 2.76 12.39
C ARG A 35 6.14 3.60 12.71
N ALA A 36 6.32 4.90 12.91
CA ALA A 36 5.22 5.77 13.29
C ALA A 36 4.45 6.24 12.04
N PRO A 37 3.14 6.54 12.16
CA PRO A 37 2.37 7.18 11.09
C PRO A 37 3.02 8.44 10.49
N SER A 38 3.85 9.15 11.27
CA SER A 38 4.62 10.31 10.82
C SER A 38 5.62 10.00 9.71
N ASP A 39 6.02 8.74 9.56
CA ASP A 39 7.09 8.30 8.63
C ASP A 39 6.55 7.85 7.26
N LEU A 40 5.24 8.04 7.02
CA LEU A 40 4.59 7.63 5.78
C LEU A 40 4.75 8.61 4.62
N PHE A 41 5.36 9.78 4.87
CA PHE A 41 5.61 10.83 3.89
C PHE A 41 4.35 11.41 3.21
N ILE A 42 3.18 11.20 3.82
CA ILE A 42 1.94 11.86 3.39
C ILE A 42 2.15 13.39 3.49
N PRO A 43 1.96 14.16 2.40
CA PRO A 43 2.22 15.59 2.44
C PRO A 43 1.17 16.31 3.30
N ALA A 44 1.61 17.19 4.21
CA ALA A 44 0.72 17.86 5.17
C ALA A 44 -0.37 18.73 4.51
N ASN A 45 -0.11 19.29 3.31
CA ASN A 45 -1.03 20.18 2.59
C ASN A 45 -1.84 19.45 1.51
N THR A 46 -2.21 18.19 1.78
CA THR A 46 -3.05 17.40 0.88
C THR A 46 -4.43 17.15 1.47
N LEU A 47 -5.36 16.74 0.60
CA LEU A 47 -6.73 16.43 0.91
C LEU A 47 -6.79 15.41 2.04
N SER A 48 -7.44 15.83 3.12
CA SER A 48 -7.72 14.98 4.26
C SER A 48 -9.07 15.33 4.85
N THR A 49 -9.73 14.32 5.39
CA THR A 49 -11.00 14.46 6.09
C THR A 49 -10.87 13.70 7.40
N ASN A 50 -11.11 14.35 8.52
CA ASN A 50 -10.98 13.76 9.86
C ASN A 50 -9.64 13.02 10.07
N CYS A 51 -8.50 13.63 9.71
CA CYS A 51 -7.16 13.02 9.82
C CYS A 51 -6.95 11.74 8.98
N ILE A 52 -7.75 11.54 7.94
CA ILE A 52 -7.58 10.47 6.95
C ILE A 52 -7.14 11.15 5.65
N SER A 53 -5.95 10.84 5.18
CA SER A 53 -5.45 11.29 3.89
C SER A 53 -6.25 10.63 2.77
N ILE A 54 -6.70 11.43 1.81
CA ILE A 54 -7.51 10.95 0.68
C ILE A 54 -6.66 10.94 -0.57
N GLY A 55 -6.60 9.80 -1.23
CA GLY A 55 -6.04 9.70 -2.57
C GLY A 55 -6.91 8.85 -3.48
N PHE A 56 -6.38 8.60 -4.68
CA PHE A 56 -7.14 7.98 -5.75
C PHE A 56 -6.27 6.97 -6.49
N LEU A 57 -6.93 5.94 -7.01
CA LEU A 57 -6.45 5.19 -8.17
C LEU A 57 -7.15 5.82 -9.38
N PRO A 58 -6.46 6.64 -10.17
CA PRO A 58 -7.05 7.23 -11.36
C PRO A 58 -7.21 6.17 -12.44
N CYS A 59 -8.31 6.23 -13.17
CA CYS A 59 -8.50 5.38 -14.34
C CYS A 59 -7.28 5.34 -15.27
N GLU A 60 -6.91 4.12 -15.73
CA GLU A 60 -5.67 3.92 -16.47
C GLU A 60 -5.78 4.16 -17.98
N GLY A 61 -7.01 4.21 -18.49
CA GLY A 61 -7.26 4.30 -19.93
C GLY A 61 -7.40 2.94 -20.60
N GLU A 62 -7.58 1.86 -19.83
CA GLU A 62 -7.68 0.48 -20.35
C GLU A 62 -8.95 0.22 -21.16
N ALA A 63 -10.00 1.02 -20.94
CA ALA A 63 -11.26 0.93 -21.66
C ALA A 63 -11.79 2.33 -21.99
N PRO A 64 -11.26 3.01 -23.04
CA PRO A 64 -11.42 4.46 -23.24
C PRO A 64 -12.85 5.01 -23.16
N GLU A 65 -13.87 4.23 -23.56
CA GLU A 65 -15.27 4.64 -23.51
C GLU A 65 -15.87 4.66 -22.09
N LEU A 66 -15.38 3.79 -21.20
CA LEU A 66 -15.84 3.71 -19.82
C LEU A 66 -14.85 4.39 -18.88
N CYS A 67 -13.58 4.09 -19.09
CA CYS A 67 -12.45 4.47 -18.29
C CYS A 67 -11.39 5.12 -19.22
N PRO A 68 -11.55 6.41 -19.59
CA PRO A 68 -10.48 7.19 -20.19
C PRO A 68 -9.42 7.54 -19.14
N ARG A 69 -8.17 7.70 -19.58
CA ARG A 69 -7.04 8.06 -18.69
C ARG A 69 -7.33 9.36 -17.94
N TYR A 70 -7.29 9.30 -16.61
CA TYR A 70 -7.34 10.50 -15.76
C TYR A 70 -5.98 10.79 -15.11
N THR A 71 -5.47 11.99 -15.30
CA THR A 71 -4.30 12.48 -14.55
C THR A 71 -4.71 12.90 -13.14
N MET A 72 -3.77 12.86 -12.20
CA MET A 72 -4.05 13.39 -10.86
C MET A 72 -4.24 14.91 -10.87
N SER A 73 -3.63 15.62 -11.83
CA SER A 73 -3.94 17.05 -12.04
C SER A 73 -5.41 17.29 -12.31
N GLN A 74 -6.04 16.52 -13.21
CA GLN A 74 -7.47 16.68 -13.52
C GLN A 74 -8.37 16.42 -12.30
N ILE A 75 -8.05 15.39 -11.51
CA ILE A 75 -8.77 15.09 -10.26
C ILE A 75 -8.61 16.24 -9.27
N ASN A 76 -7.38 16.72 -9.07
CA ASN A 76 -7.08 17.81 -8.15
C ASN A 76 -7.75 19.13 -8.57
N ASP A 77 -7.75 19.45 -9.87
CA ASP A 77 -8.34 20.67 -10.42
C ASP A 77 -9.87 20.65 -10.24
N LYS A 78 -10.51 19.50 -10.49
CA LYS A 78 -11.95 19.34 -10.23
C LYS A 78 -12.26 19.47 -8.75
N LEU A 79 -11.47 18.88 -7.86
CA LEU A 79 -11.69 18.97 -6.40
C LEU A 79 -11.37 20.37 -5.83
N GLY A 80 -10.38 21.06 -6.37
CA GLY A 80 -9.79 22.25 -5.77
C GLY A 80 -8.82 21.93 -4.62
N SER A 81 -8.32 20.69 -4.52
CA SER A 81 -7.38 20.23 -3.49
C SER A 81 -6.49 19.11 -4.02
N LYS A 82 -5.29 18.96 -3.48
CA LYS A 82 -4.33 17.93 -3.92
C LYS A 82 -4.56 16.61 -3.19
N ALA A 83 -4.73 15.51 -3.92
CA ALA A 83 -4.75 14.17 -3.34
C ALA A 83 -3.44 13.85 -2.56
N GLY A 84 -3.57 13.11 -1.46
CA GLY A 84 -2.43 12.70 -0.62
C GLY A 84 -1.70 11.46 -1.14
N THR A 85 -2.39 10.60 -1.88
CA THR A 85 -1.81 9.40 -2.50
C THR A 85 -2.26 9.22 -3.95
N TYR A 86 -1.40 8.58 -4.74
CA TYR A 86 -1.62 8.25 -6.15
C TYR A 86 -1.37 6.74 -6.34
N GLY A 87 -2.43 5.96 -6.57
CA GLY A 87 -2.32 4.53 -6.88
C GLY A 87 -2.13 4.26 -8.37
N TRP A 88 -1.27 3.29 -8.69
CA TRP A 88 -1.05 2.81 -10.06
C TRP A 88 -0.57 1.37 -10.10
N TYR A 89 -0.79 0.66 -11.22
CA TYR A 89 -0.45 -0.76 -11.34
C TYR A 89 0.70 -0.99 -12.33
N ALA A 90 1.45 -2.06 -12.10
CA ALA A 90 2.43 -2.58 -13.06
C ALA A 90 2.66 -4.07 -12.84
N GLN A 91 3.10 -4.77 -13.87
CA GLN A 91 3.29 -6.21 -13.85
C GLN A 91 4.77 -6.59 -13.91
N ILE A 92 5.18 -7.52 -13.05
CA ILE A 92 6.38 -8.32 -13.26
C ILE A 92 6.01 -9.43 -14.23
N THR A 93 6.83 -9.63 -15.26
CA THR A 93 6.60 -10.66 -16.28
C THR A 93 7.73 -11.68 -16.28
N GLU A 94 7.63 -12.71 -17.13
CA GLU A 94 8.74 -13.66 -17.35
C GLU A 94 10.03 -12.99 -17.85
N LYS A 95 9.96 -11.74 -18.35
CA LYS A 95 11.13 -10.93 -18.73
C LYS A 95 11.74 -10.14 -17.57
N GLY A 96 11.16 -10.23 -16.37
CA GLY A 96 11.50 -9.40 -15.21
C GLY A 96 10.62 -8.15 -15.09
N PHE A 97 11.18 -7.09 -14.52
CA PHE A 97 10.49 -5.83 -14.24
C PHE A 97 11.29 -4.61 -14.70
N ASP A 98 10.88 -3.97 -15.79
CA ASP A 98 11.49 -2.73 -16.28
C ASP A 98 10.86 -1.46 -15.69
N GLY A 99 9.69 -1.59 -15.06
CA GLY A 99 8.94 -0.51 -14.45
C GLY A 99 8.27 0.46 -15.44
N SER A 100 8.27 0.16 -16.74
CA SER A 100 7.76 1.05 -17.79
C SER A 100 6.34 1.57 -17.52
N GLN A 101 5.46 0.70 -17.01
CA GLN A 101 4.08 1.05 -16.67
C GLN A 101 3.98 2.05 -15.52
N LEU A 102 4.84 1.95 -14.50
CA LEU A 102 4.90 2.95 -13.43
C LEU A 102 5.56 4.24 -13.96
N LEU A 103 6.65 4.11 -14.72
CA LEU A 103 7.41 5.25 -15.23
C LEU A 103 6.60 6.10 -16.21
N ALA A 104 5.61 5.51 -16.89
CA ALA A 104 4.67 6.23 -17.75
C ALA A 104 3.89 7.34 -17.01
N VAL A 105 3.73 7.22 -15.69
CA VAL A 105 3.02 8.22 -14.87
C VAL A 105 3.93 9.04 -13.97
N LYS A 106 5.26 8.86 -14.05
CA LYS A 106 6.23 9.50 -13.14
C LYS A 106 6.09 11.01 -13.07
N GLU A 107 5.95 11.69 -14.22
CA GLU A 107 5.82 13.15 -14.25
C GLU A 107 4.51 13.64 -13.65
N ASP A 108 3.40 12.92 -13.84
CA ASP A 108 2.10 13.26 -13.24
C ASP A 108 2.14 13.04 -11.72
N VAL A 109 2.71 11.92 -11.27
CA VAL A 109 2.94 11.62 -9.85
C VAL A 109 3.80 12.73 -9.20
N LYS A 110 4.93 13.09 -9.82
CA LYS A 110 5.81 14.15 -9.32
C LYS A 110 5.09 15.49 -9.19
N LYS A 111 4.34 15.90 -10.23
CA LYS A 111 3.57 17.16 -10.22
C LYS A 111 2.44 17.17 -9.19
N SER A 112 1.81 16.02 -8.95
CA SER A 112 0.75 15.89 -7.95
C SER A 112 1.25 16.21 -6.53
N GLY A 113 2.51 15.86 -6.24
CA GLY A 113 3.09 15.95 -4.91
C GLY A 113 2.61 14.86 -3.94
N ALA A 114 1.77 13.94 -4.39
CA ALA A 114 1.26 12.82 -3.59
C ALA A 114 2.35 11.77 -3.31
N VAL A 115 2.11 10.93 -2.31
CA VAL A 115 2.86 9.67 -2.18
C VAL A 115 2.42 8.72 -3.29
N PHE A 116 3.39 8.10 -3.95
CA PHE A 116 3.09 7.12 -4.98
C PHE A 116 2.83 5.74 -4.38
N VAL A 117 1.68 5.14 -4.66
CA VAL A 117 1.35 3.77 -4.25
C VAL A 117 1.50 2.85 -5.45
N ALA A 118 2.67 2.23 -5.57
CA ALA A 118 3.05 1.36 -6.68
C ALA A 118 2.56 -0.07 -6.45
N SER A 119 1.46 -0.45 -7.09
CA SER A 119 0.89 -1.81 -7.03
C SER A 119 1.58 -2.72 -8.04
N VAL A 120 2.66 -3.38 -7.60
CA VAL A 120 3.46 -4.27 -8.46
C VAL A 120 2.91 -5.70 -8.39
N MET A 121 2.33 -6.16 -9.48
CA MET A 121 1.66 -7.46 -9.61
C MET A 121 2.62 -8.52 -10.17
N PRO A 122 2.83 -9.67 -9.49
CA PRO A 122 3.59 -10.77 -10.06
C PRO A 122 2.73 -11.58 -11.05
N SER A 123 2.88 -11.34 -12.36
CA SER A 123 2.34 -12.22 -13.42
C SER A 123 3.23 -13.44 -13.67
N ILE A 124 4.08 -13.77 -12.71
CA ILE A 124 4.95 -14.95 -12.63
C ILE A 124 4.62 -15.70 -11.34
N ASN A 125 5.03 -16.97 -11.24
CA ASN A 125 4.91 -17.70 -9.98
C ASN A 125 5.72 -17.00 -8.87
N PHE A 126 5.20 -16.98 -7.65
CA PHE A 126 5.87 -16.35 -6.51
C PHE A 126 7.29 -16.87 -6.28
N ASP A 127 7.56 -18.14 -6.54
CA ASP A 127 8.90 -18.74 -6.41
C ASP A 127 9.93 -18.23 -7.45
N LYS A 128 9.45 -17.60 -8.53
CA LYS A 128 10.29 -16.93 -9.54
C LYS A 128 10.62 -15.47 -9.20
N VAL A 129 10.14 -14.95 -8.07
CA VAL A 129 10.53 -13.61 -7.60
C VAL A 129 11.92 -13.70 -6.96
N THR A 130 12.95 -13.70 -7.81
CA THR A 130 14.35 -13.81 -7.37
C THR A 130 14.86 -12.50 -6.77
N VAL A 131 16.08 -12.54 -6.22
CA VAL A 131 16.79 -11.35 -5.76
C VAL A 131 16.97 -10.32 -6.88
N GLU A 132 17.26 -10.76 -8.10
CA GLU A 132 17.44 -9.90 -9.28
C GLU A 132 16.14 -9.18 -9.63
N VAL A 133 15.00 -9.90 -9.64
CA VAL A 133 13.67 -9.30 -9.85
C VAL A 133 13.37 -8.28 -8.75
N ALA A 134 13.64 -8.60 -7.49
CA ALA A 134 13.42 -7.66 -6.39
C ALA A 134 14.33 -6.41 -6.49
N LYS A 135 15.59 -6.56 -6.93
CA LYS A 135 16.49 -5.43 -7.20
C LYS A 135 16.00 -4.57 -8.37
N GLN A 136 15.42 -5.17 -9.40
CA GLN A 136 14.78 -4.43 -10.50
C GLN A 136 13.62 -3.57 -9.98
N VAL A 137 12.73 -4.14 -9.15
CA VAL A 137 11.65 -3.40 -8.48
C VAL A 137 12.22 -2.24 -7.66
N GLY A 138 13.23 -2.49 -6.82
CA GLY A 138 13.90 -1.46 -6.02
C GLY A 138 14.51 -0.34 -6.88
N ALA A 139 15.15 -0.68 -8.00
CA ALA A 139 15.74 0.29 -8.91
C ALA A 139 14.68 1.19 -9.57
N VAL A 140 13.50 0.65 -9.88
CA VAL A 140 12.37 1.45 -10.39
C VAL A 140 11.83 2.36 -9.29
N MET A 141 11.62 1.87 -8.06
CA MET A 141 11.17 2.72 -6.94
C MET A 141 12.16 3.88 -6.70
N LYS A 142 13.47 3.60 -6.80
CA LYS A 142 14.52 4.61 -6.65
C LYS A 142 14.38 5.75 -7.66
N LYS A 143 13.94 5.49 -8.90
CA LYS A 143 13.71 6.55 -9.92
C LYS A 143 12.65 7.56 -9.49
N PHE A 144 11.69 7.18 -8.64
CA PHE A 144 10.73 8.11 -8.05
C PHE A 144 11.32 8.84 -6.84
N THR A 145 12.01 8.11 -5.95
CA THR A 145 12.58 8.72 -4.74
C THR A 145 13.71 9.71 -5.04
N ASP A 146 14.49 9.49 -6.10
CA ASP A 146 15.52 10.42 -6.59
C ASP A 146 14.91 11.75 -7.07
N GLU A 147 13.63 11.74 -7.45
CA GLU A 147 12.85 12.93 -7.86
C GLU A 147 12.06 13.53 -6.68
N GLY A 148 12.34 13.07 -5.45
CA GLY A 148 11.67 13.55 -4.24
C GLY A 148 10.30 12.90 -3.97
N VAL A 149 9.83 11.95 -4.77
CA VAL A 149 8.54 11.27 -4.57
C VAL A 149 8.72 10.09 -3.61
N ALA A 150 8.00 10.08 -2.49
CA ALA A 150 7.97 8.91 -1.61
C ALA A 150 7.11 7.81 -2.22
N VAL A 151 7.43 6.54 -1.95
CA VAL A 151 6.74 5.40 -2.54
C VAL A 151 6.24 4.43 -1.47
N TRP A 152 5.01 3.97 -1.61
CA TRP A 152 4.49 2.79 -0.94
C TRP A 152 4.44 1.65 -1.97
N LEU A 153 5.34 0.68 -1.83
CA LEU A 153 5.39 -0.50 -2.70
C LEU A 153 4.36 -1.52 -2.22
N ARG A 154 3.28 -1.68 -3.00
CA ARG A 154 2.14 -2.57 -2.73
C ARG A 154 2.26 -3.86 -3.56
N PHE A 155 3.37 -4.57 -3.36
CA PHE A 155 3.71 -5.79 -4.11
C PHE A 155 2.69 -6.91 -3.87
N GLY A 156 2.19 -7.53 -4.93
CA GLY A 156 1.27 -8.66 -4.85
C GLY A 156 -0.01 -8.35 -4.07
N HIS A 157 -0.53 -7.13 -4.16
CA HIS A 157 -1.82 -6.75 -3.58
C HIS A 157 -2.91 -7.77 -3.91
N GLU A 158 -3.84 -7.97 -2.99
CA GLU A 158 -4.93 -8.94 -3.08
C GLU A 158 -4.49 -10.40 -3.31
N MET A 159 -3.31 -10.78 -2.81
CA MET A 159 -2.75 -12.12 -3.00
C MET A 159 -3.71 -13.27 -2.64
N ASN A 160 -4.55 -13.09 -1.61
CA ASN A 160 -5.53 -14.09 -1.19
C ASN A 160 -6.67 -14.29 -2.22
N TYR A 161 -7.06 -13.22 -2.92
CA TYR A 161 -8.05 -13.29 -3.99
C TYR A 161 -7.41 -13.79 -5.29
N TYR A 162 -6.31 -13.17 -5.73
CA TYR A 162 -5.68 -13.48 -7.02
C TYR A 162 -5.03 -14.86 -7.08
N ALA A 163 -4.56 -15.42 -5.96
CA ALA A 163 -4.13 -16.82 -5.92
C ALA A 163 -5.31 -17.79 -6.12
N THR A 164 -6.51 -17.41 -5.64
CA THR A 164 -7.72 -18.24 -5.78
C THR A 164 -8.35 -18.11 -7.17
N SER A 165 -8.37 -16.91 -7.75
CA SER A 165 -8.89 -16.69 -9.10
C SER A 165 -7.93 -17.14 -10.21
N GLY A 166 -6.68 -17.46 -9.87
CA GLY A 166 -5.66 -17.93 -10.80
C GLY A 166 -4.92 -16.82 -11.55
N VAL A 167 -5.04 -15.57 -11.10
CA VAL A 167 -4.24 -14.44 -11.63
C VAL A 167 -2.82 -14.47 -11.09
N TYR A 168 -2.64 -14.86 -9.82
CA TYR A 168 -1.33 -15.15 -9.23
C TYR A 168 -1.14 -16.66 -9.09
N HIS A 169 0.11 -17.09 -9.13
CA HIS A 169 0.49 -18.50 -9.06
C HIS A 169 1.50 -18.76 -7.96
N GLY A 170 1.39 -19.93 -7.33
CA GLY A 170 2.28 -20.37 -6.25
C GLY A 170 1.53 -20.62 -4.95
N THR A 171 2.29 -20.99 -3.91
CA THR A 171 1.73 -21.26 -2.57
C THR A 171 1.80 -20.01 -1.68
N PRO A 172 1.00 -19.94 -0.59
CA PRO A 172 1.14 -18.89 0.41
C PRO A 172 2.56 -18.78 1.00
N SER A 173 3.25 -19.90 1.19
CA SER A 173 4.65 -19.92 1.65
C SER A 173 5.60 -19.32 0.60
N ALA A 174 5.39 -19.61 -0.68
CA ALA A 174 6.14 -18.97 -1.77
C ALA A 174 5.86 -17.47 -1.82
N PHE A 175 4.61 -17.02 -1.60
CA PHE A 175 4.28 -15.60 -1.46
C PHE A 175 5.05 -14.94 -0.31
N GLN A 176 5.08 -15.56 0.89
CA GLN A 176 5.84 -15.00 2.01
C GLN A 176 7.34 -14.88 1.69
N THR A 177 7.90 -15.85 0.96
CA THR A 177 9.31 -15.83 0.52
C THR A 177 9.56 -14.71 -0.48
N ALA A 178 8.70 -14.57 -1.49
CA ALA A 178 8.73 -13.48 -2.46
C ALA A 178 8.61 -12.11 -1.78
N TRP A 179 7.66 -11.97 -0.84
CA TRP A 179 7.48 -10.75 -0.06
C TRP A 179 8.75 -10.36 0.71
N LYS A 180 9.33 -11.30 1.46
CA LYS A 180 10.55 -11.05 2.23
C LYS A 180 11.72 -10.66 1.32
N THR A 181 11.78 -11.24 0.13
CA THR A 181 12.77 -10.89 -0.91
C THR A 181 12.55 -9.46 -1.42
N ILE A 182 11.32 -9.09 -1.77
CA ILE A 182 10.95 -7.72 -2.15
C ILE A 182 11.25 -6.73 -1.03
N HIS A 183 10.86 -7.01 0.20
CA HIS A 183 11.18 -6.14 1.34
C HIS A 183 12.69 -5.91 1.46
N THR A 184 13.48 -7.00 1.44
CA THR A 184 14.93 -6.94 1.67
C THR A 184 15.67 -6.17 0.58
N TYR A 185 15.27 -6.33 -0.69
CA TYR A 185 16.01 -5.78 -1.82
C TYR A 185 15.37 -4.57 -2.51
N ALA A 186 14.09 -4.26 -2.23
CA ALA A 186 13.38 -3.13 -2.82
C ALA A 186 12.93 -2.07 -1.81
N CYS A 187 12.44 -2.47 -0.63
CA CYS A 187 11.97 -1.53 0.40
C CYS A 187 13.10 -1.09 1.35
N ALA A 188 13.70 -2.04 2.07
CA ALA A 188 14.66 -1.79 3.13
C ALA A 188 15.89 -0.93 2.73
N PRO A 189 16.44 -1.04 1.50
CA PRO A 189 17.60 -0.22 1.10
C PRO A 189 17.30 1.28 0.94
N ASN A 190 16.02 1.67 0.87
CA ASN A 190 15.60 3.05 0.62
C ASN A 190 14.52 3.48 1.62
N PRO A 191 14.82 4.33 2.62
CA PRO A 191 13.88 4.68 3.69
C PRO A 191 12.62 5.42 3.19
N ARG A 192 12.64 5.97 1.97
CA ARG A 192 11.48 6.60 1.30
C ARG A 192 10.56 5.60 0.59
N VAL A 193 10.91 4.32 0.58
CA VAL A 193 10.07 3.22 0.07
C VAL A 193 9.51 2.45 1.27
N LYS A 194 8.18 2.44 1.41
CA LYS A 194 7.46 1.67 2.44
C LYS A 194 6.85 0.42 1.84
N CYS A 195 7.02 -0.73 2.48
CA CYS A 195 6.42 -1.99 2.07
C CYS A 195 4.97 -2.09 2.58
N PHE A 196 4.01 -2.07 1.66
CA PHE A 196 2.57 -1.98 1.95
C PHE A 196 1.84 -3.30 1.68
N TRP A 197 1.54 -4.07 2.72
CA TRP A 197 0.83 -5.36 2.62
C TRP A 197 -0.69 -5.15 2.62
N SER A 198 -1.33 -5.42 1.47
CA SER A 198 -2.76 -5.18 1.25
C SER A 198 -3.45 -6.42 0.63
N PRO A 199 -3.99 -7.35 1.43
CA PRO A 199 -4.91 -8.38 0.95
C PRO A 199 -6.27 -7.81 0.50
N ASN A 200 -7.04 -8.62 -0.23
CA ASN A 200 -8.47 -8.39 -0.45
C ASN A 200 -9.25 -8.76 0.83
N ARG A 201 -10.39 -8.10 1.07
CA ARG A 201 -11.30 -8.41 2.18
C ARG A 201 -11.51 -9.91 2.35
N ASN A 202 -11.35 -10.39 3.58
CA ASN A 202 -11.78 -11.73 3.98
C ASN A 202 -12.48 -11.63 5.34
N ASP A 203 -13.75 -12.04 5.40
CA ASP A 203 -14.55 -12.02 6.62
C ASP A 203 -13.98 -12.98 7.69
N ASP A 204 -13.23 -14.02 7.26
CA ASP A 204 -12.39 -14.88 8.08
C ASP A 204 -10.92 -14.46 7.98
N VAL A 205 -10.54 -13.48 8.80
CA VAL A 205 -9.18 -12.93 8.88
C VAL A 205 -8.12 -13.99 9.23
N SER A 206 -8.49 -15.12 9.85
CA SER A 206 -7.53 -16.19 10.14
C SER A 206 -6.92 -16.80 8.86
N GLN A 207 -7.66 -16.78 7.76
CA GLN A 207 -7.20 -17.25 6.46
C GLN A 207 -6.11 -16.34 5.86
N LEU A 208 -5.95 -15.11 6.34
CA LEU A 208 -4.89 -14.20 5.88
C LEU A 208 -3.53 -14.51 6.52
N ALA A 209 -3.51 -15.24 7.64
CA ALA A 209 -2.27 -15.56 8.37
C ALA A 209 -1.26 -16.32 7.50
N GLN A 210 -1.73 -17.16 6.58
CA GLN A 210 -0.86 -17.90 5.64
C GLN A 210 -0.11 -17.00 4.65
N TYR A 211 -0.55 -15.75 4.45
CA TYR A 211 0.12 -14.76 3.59
C TYR A 211 0.87 -13.69 4.39
N TRP A 212 0.79 -13.69 5.72
CA TRP A 212 1.43 -12.69 6.57
C TRP A 212 2.94 -12.94 6.66
N PRO A 213 3.80 -12.02 6.17
CA PRO A 213 5.24 -12.23 6.16
C PRO A 213 5.91 -12.00 7.53
N GLY A 214 5.19 -11.39 8.48
CA GLY A 214 5.70 -10.94 9.77
C GLY A 214 5.90 -9.42 9.81
N LYS A 215 5.63 -8.81 10.97
CA LYS A 215 5.61 -7.33 11.14
C LYS A 215 6.92 -6.65 10.75
N GLN A 216 8.06 -7.31 10.91
CA GLN A 216 9.37 -6.76 10.58
C GLN A 216 9.58 -6.54 9.07
N TYR A 217 8.72 -7.13 8.23
CA TYR A 217 8.76 -7.00 6.77
C TYR A 217 7.66 -6.10 6.21
N VAL A 218 6.92 -5.36 7.06
CA VAL A 218 5.72 -4.60 6.66
C VAL A 218 5.73 -3.22 7.31
N ASP A 219 5.65 -2.17 6.51
CA ASP A 219 5.58 -0.77 6.99
C ASP A 219 4.14 -0.29 7.11
N ILE A 220 3.25 -0.80 6.26
CA ILE A 220 1.84 -0.41 6.17
C ILE A 220 1.02 -1.68 5.97
N VAL A 221 -0.10 -1.80 6.68
CA VAL A 221 -1.10 -2.84 6.44
C VAL A 221 -2.37 -2.23 5.85
N GLY A 222 -3.07 -2.99 5.02
CA GLY A 222 -4.32 -2.49 4.44
C GLY A 222 -5.20 -3.58 3.88
N ILE A 223 -6.36 -3.15 3.42
CA ILE A 223 -7.31 -4.00 2.74
C ILE A 223 -7.81 -3.28 1.50
N ASP A 224 -8.02 -4.07 0.46
CA ASP A 224 -8.83 -3.72 -0.70
C ASP A 224 -10.23 -4.32 -0.50
N ALA A 225 -11.26 -3.47 -0.49
CA ALA A 225 -12.62 -3.93 -0.21
C ALA A 225 -13.70 -2.99 -0.76
N TYR A 226 -14.78 -3.60 -1.22
CA TYR A 226 -15.96 -2.93 -1.74
C TYR A 226 -17.23 -3.44 -1.02
N PRO A 227 -18.22 -2.57 -0.77
CA PRO A 227 -19.52 -3.00 -0.26
C PRO A 227 -20.21 -3.99 -1.19
N GLY A 228 -20.60 -5.14 -0.67
CA GLY A 228 -21.43 -6.11 -1.36
C GLY A 228 -22.84 -5.58 -1.63
N SER A 229 -23.58 -6.25 -2.50
CA SER A 229 -24.98 -5.91 -2.79
C SER A 229 -25.84 -5.95 -1.53
N GLY A 230 -26.62 -4.90 -1.29
CA GLY A 230 -27.52 -4.80 -0.14
C GLY A 230 -26.87 -4.46 1.20
N GLU A 231 -25.54 -4.34 1.27
CA GLU A 231 -24.87 -3.83 2.47
C GLU A 231 -25.20 -2.33 2.68
N ASP A 232 -25.52 -1.95 3.92
CA ASP A 232 -25.81 -0.57 4.31
C ASP A 232 -24.52 0.25 4.39
N VAL A 233 -24.27 1.01 3.32
CA VAL A 233 -23.11 1.88 3.18
C VAL A 233 -23.13 3.12 4.05
N THR A 234 -24.23 3.42 4.75
CA THR A 234 -24.36 4.59 5.63
C THR A 234 -23.88 4.32 7.06
N SER A 235 -23.62 3.05 7.39
CA SER A 235 -23.36 2.61 8.76
C SER A 235 -21.90 2.28 9.01
N ILE A 236 -21.37 2.73 10.16
CA ILE A 236 -20.06 2.30 10.65
C ILE A 236 -19.99 0.78 10.87
N SER A 237 -21.13 0.11 11.11
CA SER A 237 -21.19 -1.34 11.24
C SER A 237 -20.68 -2.06 9.99
N LEU A 238 -20.84 -1.47 8.80
CA LEU A 238 -20.26 -2.01 7.59
C LEU A 238 -18.73 -1.87 7.58
N PHE A 239 -18.20 -0.71 8.00
CA PHE A 239 -16.76 -0.54 8.17
C PHE A 239 -16.20 -1.56 9.17
N ASP A 240 -16.86 -1.75 10.32
CA ASP A 240 -16.48 -2.74 11.33
C ASP A 240 -16.42 -4.16 10.75
N LYS A 241 -17.43 -4.51 9.96
CA LYS A 241 -17.53 -5.81 9.29
C LYS A 241 -16.36 -6.02 8.31
N MET A 242 -16.07 -5.01 7.49
CA MET A 242 -15.08 -5.11 6.41
C MET A 242 -13.64 -5.04 6.92
N TYR A 243 -13.36 -4.16 7.88
CA TYR A 243 -11.99 -3.82 8.26
C TYR A 243 -11.66 -4.10 9.73
N GLY A 244 -12.67 -4.20 10.61
CA GLY A 244 -12.45 -4.18 12.05
C GLY A 244 -11.59 -5.32 12.59
N LYS A 245 -11.86 -6.56 12.17
CA LYS A 245 -11.06 -7.72 12.58
C LYS A 245 -9.63 -7.64 12.04
N PHE A 246 -9.46 -7.24 10.78
CA PHE A 246 -8.14 -7.09 10.16
C PHE A 246 -7.32 -6.02 10.86
N TYR A 247 -7.91 -4.85 11.09
CA TYR A 247 -7.28 -3.74 11.80
C TYR A 247 -6.76 -4.18 13.16
N ASN A 248 -7.58 -4.89 13.94
CA ASN A 248 -7.15 -5.35 15.27
C ASN A 248 -5.98 -6.34 15.19
N THR A 249 -6.03 -7.28 14.24
CA THR A 249 -5.02 -8.35 14.10
C THR A 249 -3.70 -7.85 13.52
N TYR A 250 -3.73 -6.99 12.50
CA TYR A 250 -2.55 -6.64 11.72
C TYR A 250 -2.06 -5.21 11.95
N ALA A 251 -2.96 -4.25 12.17
CA ALA A 251 -2.57 -2.87 12.44
C ALA A 251 -2.29 -2.67 13.94
N LYS A 252 -3.35 -2.73 14.77
CA LYS A 252 -3.28 -2.42 16.21
C LYS A 252 -2.33 -3.34 16.97
N ALA A 253 -2.44 -4.66 16.80
CA ALA A 253 -1.59 -5.62 17.50
C ALA A 253 -0.10 -5.52 17.13
N ASN A 254 0.23 -4.93 15.98
CA ASN A 254 1.61 -4.76 15.53
C ASN A 254 2.09 -3.29 15.57
N SER A 255 1.24 -2.36 16.01
CA SER A 255 1.51 -0.91 15.97
C SER A 255 1.88 -0.43 14.57
N LEU A 256 1.16 -0.91 13.55
CA LEU A 256 1.35 -0.53 12.16
C LEU A 256 0.21 0.40 11.70
N PRO A 257 0.49 1.38 10.83
CA PRO A 257 -0.54 2.19 10.21
C PRO A 257 -1.44 1.33 9.30
N PHE A 258 -2.73 1.66 9.30
CA PHE A 258 -3.75 1.06 8.47
C PHE A 258 -4.14 1.99 7.32
N VAL A 259 -4.16 1.46 6.11
CA VAL A 259 -4.58 2.16 4.90
C VAL A 259 -5.65 1.34 4.19
N ILE A 260 -6.72 1.98 3.73
CA ILE A 260 -7.60 1.33 2.75
C ILE A 260 -6.87 1.38 1.42
N GLY A 261 -6.35 0.24 0.98
CA GLY A 261 -5.56 0.12 -0.23
C GLY A 261 -6.41 0.45 -1.45
N GLU A 262 -7.67 0.04 -1.44
CA GLU A 262 -8.61 0.32 -2.51
C GLU A 262 -10.05 0.19 -2.01
N THR A 263 -10.92 1.13 -2.37
CA THR A 263 -12.36 1.00 -2.15
C THR A 263 -13.15 1.85 -3.15
N GLY A 264 -14.45 1.58 -3.22
CA GLY A 264 -15.44 2.33 -3.97
C GLY A 264 -16.83 1.76 -3.67
N ALA A 265 -17.86 2.33 -4.27
CA ALA A 265 -19.17 1.68 -4.35
C ALA A 265 -19.87 2.06 -5.65
N ASP A 266 -20.98 1.39 -5.97
CA ASP A 266 -21.77 1.72 -7.15
C ASP A 266 -22.38 3.13 -7.10
N ASP A 267 -22.94 3.56 -8.23
CA ASP A 267 -23.36 4.94 -8.47
C ASP A 267 -24.40 5.46 -7.47
N ALA A 268 -25.27 4.59 -6.96
CA ALA A 268 -26.29 4.93 -5.99
C ALA A 268 -25.72 5.08 -4.57
N ARG A 269 -24.62 4.37 -4.27
CA ARG A 269 -24.10 4.20 -2.91
C ARG A 269 -22.78 4.92 -2.63
N LYS A 270 -22.02 5.32 -3.65
CA LYS A 270 -20.65 5.88 -3.49
C LYS A 270 -20.53 7.08 -2.57
N GLU A 271 -21.43 8.06 -2.64
CA GLU A 271 -21.36 9.25 -1.77
C GLU A 271 -21.62 8.89 -0.30
N ALA A 272 -22.60 8.01 -0.06
CA ALA A 272 -22.89 7.51 1.28
C ALA A 272 -21.71 6.69 1.83
N TRP A 273 -21.12 5.82 1.00
CA TRP A 273 -19.95 5.05 1.40
C TRP A 273 -18.74 5.93 1.69
N LEU A 274 -18.46 6.90 0.81
CA LEU A 274 -17.38 7.87 0.96
C LEU A 274 -17.51 8.64 2.28
N LYS A 275 -18.73 9.08 2.62
CA LYS A 275 -19.02 9.72 3.90
C LYS A 275 -18.73 8.81 5.09
N THR A 276 -19.10 7.53 5.01
CA THR A 276 -18.84 6.55 6.09
C THR A 276 -17.34 6.32 6.29
N VAL A 277 -16.59 6.00 5.22
CA VAL A 277 -15.15 5.68 5.31
C VAL A 277 -14.27 6.88 5.66
N THR A 278 -14.78 8.10 5.55
CA THR A 278 -14.08 9.33 5.95
C THR A 278 -14.62 9.95 7.23
N SER A 279 -15.58 9.29 7.90
CA SER A 279 -16.25 9.85 9.08
C SER A 279 -15.33 9.99 10.30
N SER A 280 -15.61 10.99 11.13
CA SER A 280 -14.94 11.18 12.42
C SER A 280 -15.18 10.02 13.38
N GLU A 281 -16.33 9.35 13.29
CA GLU A 281 -16.66 8.16 14.07
C GLU A 281 -15.72 6.99 13.73
N VAL A 282 -15.51 6.72 12.43
CA VAL A 282 -14.54 5.74 11.96
C VAL A 282 -13.14 6.12 12.44
N LYS A 283 -12.70 7.37 12.24
CA LYS A 283 -11.36 7.78 12.68
C LYS A 283 -11.17 7.59 14.19
N LYS A 284 -12.16 8.00 15.00
CA LYS A 284 -12.11 7.88 16.47
C LYS A 284 -11.98 6.42 16.91
N LYS A 285 -12.66 5.50 16.23
CA LYS A 285 -12.62 4.07 16.53
C LYS A 285 -11.35 3.37 16.01
N TYR A 286 -10.81 3.86 14.90
CA TYR A 286 -9.66 3.31 14.20
C TYR A 286 -8.53 4.34 14.07
N PRO A 287 -7.84 4.70 15.17
CA PRO A 287 -6.88 5.80 15.17
C PRO A 287 -5.69 5.60 14.22
N ASP A 288 -5.26 4.35 13.98
CA ASP A 288 -4.16 4.05 13.04
C ASP A 288 -4.62 4.02 11.57
N TYR A 289 -5.90 4.24 11.28
CA TYR A 289 -6.40 4.43 9.92
C TYR A 289 -6.01 5.82 9.41
N VAL A 290 -5.03 5.89 8.52
CA VAL A 290 -4.34 7.15 8.18
C VAL A 290 -4.55 7.61 6.75
N ALA A 291 -4.88 6.71 5.83
CA ALA A 291 -5.10 7.06 4.44
C ALA A 291 -6.03 6.07 3.74
N MET A 292 -6.63 6.51 2.63
CA MET A 292 -7.36 5.66 1.72
C MET A 292 -7.10 6.01 0.26
N MET A 293 -7.32 5.06 -0.64
CA MET A 293 -7.42 5.33 -2.07
C MET A 293 -8.81 4.96 -2.58
N TRP A 294 -9.46 5.92 -3.24
CA TRP A 294 -10.72 5.71 -3.94
C TRP A 294 -10.47 5.23 -5.37
N PHE A 295 -11.20 4.22 -5.80
CA PHE A 295 -11.11 3.66 -7.16
C PHE A 295 -11.89 4.54 -8.15
N GLU A 296 -11.18 5.46 -8.82
CA GLU A 296 -11.76 6.47 -9.71
C GLU A 296 -11.97 5.93 -11.13
N PHE A 297 -12.74 4.85 -11.23
CA PHE A 297 -12.97 4.08 -12.46
C PHE A 297 -14.47 3.95 -12.75
N LYS A 298 -14.81 3.82 -14.04
CA LYS A 298 -16.06 3.20 -14.46
C LYS A 298 -15.68 1.92 -15.18
N LYS A 299 -15.97 0.79 -14.54
CA LYS A 299 -15.40 -0.51 -14.88
C LYS A 299 -16.51 -1.46 -15.33
N ARG A 300 -16.20 -2.29 -16.33
CA ARG A 300 -17.01 -3.46 -16.68
C ARG A 300 -16.46 -4.68 -15.97
N GLU A 301 -17.30 -5.36 -15.21
CA GLU A 301 -16.91 -6.56 -14.45
C GLU A 301 -18.14 -7.42 -14.16
N ASN A 302 -17.96 -8.74 -14.09
CA ASN A 302 -19.03 -9.70 -13.77
C ASN A 302 -20.32 -9.53 -14.61
N GLY A 303 -20.17 -9.15 -15.88
CA GLY A 303 -21.29 -8.91 -16.81
C GLY A 303 -21.99 -7.54 -16.65
N GLY A 304 -21.63 -6.74 -15.64
CA GLY A 304 -22.19 -5.40 -15.38
C GLY A 304 -21.19 -4.26 -15.64
N VAL A 305 -21.70 -3.03 -15.58
CA VAL A 305 -20.87 -1.81 -15.55
C VAL A 305 -21.15 -1.09 -14.24
N THR A 306 -20.10 -0.78 -13.49
CA THR A 306 -20.18 -0.02 -12.24
C THR A 306 -19.40 1.28 -12.38
N ASP A 307 -20.02 2.41 -12.02
CA ASP A 307 -19.39 3.73 -12.05
C ASP A 307 -18.97 4.15 -10.65
N PHE A 308 -17.73 3.85 -10.29
CA PHE A 308 -17.15 4.18 -8.98
C PHE A 308 -16.72 5.65 -8.88
N ARG A 309 -16.58 6.37 -9.99
CA ARG A 309 -16.04 7.74 -10.03
C ARG A 309 -16.83 8.69 -9.13
N VAL A 310 -16.15 9.39 -8.23
CA VAL A 310 -16.74 10.45 -7.41
C VAL A 310 -16.28 11.84 -7.85
N VAL A 311 -15.12 11.96 -8.52
CA VAL A 311 -14.57 13.26 -8.92
C VAL A 311 -14.75 13.53 -10.41
N MET A 312 -14.40 12.54 -11.22
CA MET A 312 -14.44 12.63 -12.69
C MET A 312 -15.84 12.37 -13.24
N LYS A 313 -16.81 12.12 -12.35
CA LYS A 313 -18.23 12.17 -12.65
C LYS A 313 -18.78 13.55 -12.26
N ASP A 314 -19.36 14.28 -13.20
CA ASP A 314 -19.73 15.68 -12.99
C ASP A 314 -21.02 15.89 -12.18
N ASP A 315 -21.96 14.95 -12.22
CA ASP A 315 -23.33 15.15 -11.70
C ASP A 315 -23.45 15.19 -10.17
N LYS A 316 -22.45 14.68 -9.44
CA LYS A 316 -22.42 14.64 -7.96
C LYS A 316 -21.20 15.34 -7.35
N LEU A 317 -20.36 15.98 -8.16
CA LEU A 317 -19.09 16.58 -7.71
C LEU A 317 -19.26 17.55 -6.53
N SER A 318 -20.34 18.33 -6.49
CA SER A 318 -20.61 19.24 -5.35
C SER A 318 -20.79 18.48 -4.03
N GLN A 319 -21.53 17.37 -4.05
CA GLN A 319 -21.73 16.50 -2.88
C GLN A 319 -20.41 15.84 -2.46
N THR A 320 -19.64 15.36 -3.43
CA THR A 320 -18.31 14.77 -3.17
C THR A 320 -17.39 15.79 -2.49
N LYS A 321 -17.38 17.03 -2.96
CA LYS A 321 -16.61 18.13 -2.34
C LYS A 321 -17.07 18.43 -0.93
N GLU A 322 -18.36 18.48 -0.67
CA GLU A 322 -18.90 18.69 0.68
C GLU A 322 -18.41 17.61 1.66
N ILE A 323 -18.31 16.35 1.21
CA ILE A 323 -17.79 15.25 2.03
C ILE A 323 -16.28 15.38 2.24
N LEU A 324 -15.50 15.48 1.17
CA LEU A 324 -14.04 15.40 1.24
C LEU A 324 -13.40 16.68 1.79
N LEU A 325 -14.02 17.84 1.58
CA LEU A 325 -13.53 19.13 2.06
C LEU A 325 -14.16 19.55 3.40
N ALA A 326 -14.94 18.67 4.04
CA ALA A 326 -15.57 18.94 5.34
C ALA A 326 -14.56 19.30 6.45
N GLY A 327 -13.29 18.91 6.29
CA GLY A 327 -12.23 19.16 7.26
C GLY A 327 -12.26 18.18 8.43
N GLY A 328 -12.24 18.70 9.66
CA GLY A 328 -12.05 17.88 10.87
C GLY A 328 -10.60 17.50 11.13
N ASN A 329 -9.66 18.25 10.54
CA ASN A 329 -8.23 17.94 10.58
C ASN A 329 -7.48 18.68 11.72
N GLN A 330 -8.22 19.36 12.60
CA GLN A 330 -7.63 20.05 13.74
C GLN A 330 -7.03 19.02 14.71
N GLY A 331 -5.73 19.16 15.01
CA GLY A 331 -5.04 18.25 15.92
C GLY A 331 -4.55 16.94 15.29
N CYS A 332 -4.66 16.75 13.96
CA CYS A 332 -3.93 15.68 13.30
C CYS A 332 -2.42 15.92 13.45
N ALA A 333 -1.64 14.85 13.64
CA ALA A 333 -0.20 14.94 13.55
C ALA A 333 0.17 15.48 12.15
N ALA A 334 0.89 16.61 12.10
CA ALA A 334 1.35 17.16 10.83
C ALA A 334 2.25 16.12 10.13
N GLY A 335 1.96 15.80 8.87
CA GLY A 335 2.77 14.89 8.07
C GLY A 335 4.23 15.34 8.08
N GLY A 336 5.15 14.41 8.40
CA GLY A 336 6.58 14.69 8.59
C GLY A 336 7.26 15.17 7.32
N GLY A 337 7.19 16.47 7.07
CA GLY A 337 8.00 17.18 6.07
C GLY A 337 9.14 17.92 6.77
N GLY A 338 10.18 17.21 7.18
CA GLY A 338 11.42 17.81 7.67
C GLY A 338 12.15 18.53 6.54
N GLY A 339 11.72 19.75 6.22
CA GLY A 339 12.56 20.73 5.55
C GLY A 339 13.51 21.31 6.58
N ASN A 340 14.80 21.02 6.46
CA ASN A 340 15.86 21.72 7.19
C ASN A 340 15.81 23.21 6.86
N GLY A 341 15.03 23.98 7.63
CA GLY A 341 15.25 25.40 7.79
C GLY A 341 16.52 25.55 8.62
N THR A 342 17.65 25.72 7.96
CA THR A 342 18.89 26.14 8.61
C THR A 342 18.64 27.58 9.08
N GLU A 343 18.29 27.76 10.36
CA GLU A 343 18.50 29.03 11.03
C GLU A 343 19.99 29.32 10.98
N VAL A 344 20.40 30.18 10.05
CA VAL A 344 21.71 30.82 10.08
C VAL A 344 21.73 31.71 11.31
N GLY A 345 22.38 31.22 12.37
CA GLY A 345 22.70 32.01 13.54
C GLY A 345 23.43 33.28 13.13
N LYS A 346 22.84 34.45 13.42
CA LYS A 346 23.57 35.71 13.40
C LYS A 346 24.53 35.72 14.58
N GLY A 347 25.80 35.54 14.30
CA GLY A 347 26.88 35.64 15.28
C GLY A 347 28.20 36.03 14.64
N GLU A 348 28.40 37.32 14.36
CA GLU A 348 29.72 37.94 14.21
C GLU A 348 29.56 39.44 14.55
N LYS A 349 29.92 39.88 15.77
CA LYS A 349 31.24 40.38 16.16
C LYS A 349 31.87 41.34 15.13
N THR A 350 31.62 42.63 15.32
CA THR A 350 32.59 43.69 14.99
C THR A 350 33.04 44.35 16.28
N GLY A 351 34.33 44.21 16.60
CA GLY A 351 34.95 44.82 17.75
C GLY A 351 35.38 46.26 17.51
N GLY A 352 35.52 46.99 18.62
CA GLY A 352 36.65 47.87 18.92
C GLY A 352 36.73 49.23 18.19
N GLY A 353 36.55 50.31 18.94
CA GLY A 353 36.95 51.65 18.51
C GLY A 353 36.65 52.74 19.55
N LYS A 354 37.71 53.28 20.15
CA LYS A 354 37.77 54.26 21.26
C LYS A 354 37.18 55.66 20.98
N SER A 355 37.15 56.43 22.09
CA SER A 355 37.12 57.91 22.27
C SER A 355 35.79 58.60 21.96
N SER A 356 35.23 59.45 22.81
CA SER A 356 35.77 60.30 23.90
C SER A 356 34.64 60.67 24.85
#